data_AF-A0A958LSD1-F1
#
_entry.id   AF-A0A958LSD1-F1
#
_cell.length_a   1.000
_cell.length_b   1.000
_cell.length_c   1.000
_cell.angle_alpha   90.00
_cell.angle_beta   90.00
_cell.angle_gamma   90.00
#
_symmetry.space_group_name_H-M   'P 1'
#
loop_
_entity.id
_entity.type
_entity.pdbx_description
1 polymer ?
#
loop_
_entity_poly.entity_id
_entity_poly.type
_entity_poly.pdbx_seq_one_letter_code
_entity_poly.pdbx_strand_id
1 'polypeptide(L)'
;MGAVHIEILDSYFLHEKKASAGFVHQLAVYFSARVQERLVLARSLLIEGQRESVGDHLHALKNAFLNVGALDAADDCQELENQVGRLSTGEILSRLNGLECSSVQIQNELRDIISSRS
;
A
#
# COMPACT_ATOMS: atom_id res chain seq x y z
N MET A 1 -16.21 7.05 -6.13
CA MET A 1 -14.85 6.92 -6.69
C MET A 1 -14.04 8.07 -6.11
N GLY A 2 -13.35 7.83 -5.00
CA GLY A 2 -12.48 8.83 -4.36
C GLY A 2 -11.09 8.76 -4.98
N ALA A 3 -10.47 9.91 -5.21
CA ALA A 3 -9.09 10.00 -5.67
C ALA A 3 -8.16 9.61 -4.52
N VAL A 4 -7.10 8.83 -4.81
CA VAL A 4 -6.05 8.55 -3.84
C VAL A 4 -5.11 9.75 -3.82
N HIS A 5 -4.91 10.37 -2.66
CA HIS A 5 -4.04 11.54 -2.54
C HIS A 5 -2.64 11.09 -2.10
N ILE A 6 -1.65 11.19 -2.99
CA ILE A 6 -0.26 10.85 -2.67
C ILE A 6 0.47 12.10 -2.12
N GLU A 7 0.55 12.24 -0.79
CA GLU A 7 1.07 13.46 -0.15
C GLU A 7 2.60 13.51 0.01
N ILE A 8 3.26 12.36 0.25
CA ILE A 8 4.68 12.35 0.66
C ILE A 8 5.63 12.65 -0.51
N LEU A 9 5.25 12.32 -1.76
CA LEU A 9 6.08 12.66 -2.92
C LEU A 9 6.29 14.19 -3.02
N ASP A 10 5.25 15.00 -2.81
CA ASP A 10 5.37 16.45 -2.95
C ASP A 10 6.37 17.08 -1.96
N SER A 11 6.38 16.61 -0.70
CA SER A 11 7.33 17.08 0.32
C SER A 11 8.79 16.66 0.09
N TYR A 12 9.04 15.44 -0.43
CA TYR A 12 10.40 15.02 -0.82
C TYR A 12 10.91 15.79 -2.04
N PHE A 13 10.02 16.22 -2.94
CA PHE A 13 10.38 17.04 -4.09
C PHE A 13 10.67 18.51 -3.73
N LEU A 14 10.09 19.04 -2.65
CA LEU A 14 10.21 20.45 -2.25
C LEU A 14 11.48 20.79 -1.47
N HIS A 15 12.04 19.85 -0.69
CA HIS A 15 13.16 20.15 0.23
C HIS A 15 14.53 19.66 -0.24
N GLU A 16 14.62 18.64 -1.08
CA GLU A 16 15.90 18.17 -1.62
C GLU A 16 15.84 18.09 -3.15
N LYS A 17 16.84 18.71 -3.78
CA LYS A 17 17.10 18.76 -5.22
C LYS A 17 16.60 17.51 -5.96
N LYS A 18 15.46 17.63 -6.66
CA LYS A 18 14.94 16.70 -7.68
C LYS A 18 15.17 15.23 -7.33
N ALA A 19 14.23 14.58 -6.61
CA ALA A 19 14.14 13.13 -6.70
C ALA A 19 14.18 12.74 -8.19
N SER A 20 15.23 12.04 -8.61
CA SER A 20 15.42 11.75 -10.03
C SER A 20 14.28 10.85 -10.49
N ALA A 21 13.85 10.95 -11.75
CA ALA A 21 12.84 10.03 -12.29
C ALA A 21 13.21 8.55 -12.05
N GLY A 22 14.52 8.25 -12.00
CA GLY A 22 15.04 6.95 -11.60
C GLY A 22 14.75 6.55 -10.15
N PHE A 23 14.78 7.49 -9.19
CA PHE A 23 14.40 7.22 -7.79
C PHE A 23 12.91 6.89 -7.67
N VAL A 24 12.02 7.69 -8.27
CA VAL A 24 10.57 7.43 -8.24
C VAL A 24 10.24 6.11 -8.92
N HIS A 25 10.93 5.79 -10.02
CA HIS A 25 10.79 4.50 -10.69
C HIS A 25 11.21 3.32 -9.81
N GLN A 26 12.36 3.40 -9.14
CA GLN A 26 12.80 2.35 -8.21
C GLN A 26 11.84 2.20 -7.02
N LEU A 27 11.34 3.31 -6.48
CA LEU A 27 10.35 3.30 -5.41
C LEU A 27 9.05 2.62 -5.84
N ALA A 28 8.55 2.92 -7.04
CA ALA A 28 7.33 2.31 -7.59
C ALA A 28 7.49 0.81 -7.82
N VAL A 29 8.63 0.37 -8.37
CA VAL A 29 8.94 -1.05 -8.57
C VAL A 29 9.03 -1.79 -7.23
N TYR A 30 9.75 -1.21 -6.26
CA TYR A 30 9.89 -1.77 -4.92
C TYR A 30 8.53 -1.88 -4.21
N PHE A 31 7.73 -0.81 -4.25
CA PHE A 31 6.39 -0.76 -3.68
C PHE A 31 5.49 -1.85 -4.25
N SER A 32 5.46 -1.99 -5.58
CA SER A 32 4.59 -2.96 -6.27
C SER A 32 4.89 -4.39 -5.84
N ALA A 33 6.17 -4.77 -5.85
CA ALA A 33 6.60 -6.11 -5.44
C ALA A 33 6.26 -6.39 -3.97
N ARG A 34 6.49 -5.40 -3.09
CA ARG A 34 6.23 -5.54 -1.65
C ARG A 34 4.75 -5.65 -1.34
N VAL A 35 3.90 -4.82 -1.93
CA VAL A 35 2.46 -4.87 -1.64
C VAL A 35 1.85 -6.18 -2.10
N GLN A 36 2.19 -6.64 -3.30
CA GLN A 36 1.68 -7.90 -3.82
C GLN A 36 2.12 -9.10 -2.96
N GLU A 37 3.41 -9.18 -2.60
CA GLU A 37 3.95 -10.21 -1.72
C GLU A 37 3.18 -10.27 -0.39
N ARG A 38 2.97 -9.11 0.24
CA ARG A 38 2.31 -9.03 1.56
C ARG A 38 0.83 -9.36 1.49
N LEU A 39 0.11 -8.93 0.45
CA LEU A 39 -1.30 -9.28 0.26
C LEU A 39 -1.50 -10.79 0.06
N VAL A 40 -0.61 -11.44 -0.70
CA VAL A 40 -0.65 -12.90 -0.90
C VAL A 40 -0.41 -13.64 0.42
N LEU A 41 0.62 -13.24 1.19
CA LEU A 41 0.93 -13.85 2.48
C LEU A 41 -0.20 -13.65 3.50
N ALA A 42 -0.74 -12.44 3.60
CA ALA A 42 -1.88 -12.13 4.47
C ALA A 42 -3.09 -13.03 4.17
N ARG A 43 -3.39 -13.28 2.89
CA ARG A 43 -4.49 -14.17 2.49
C ARG A 43 -4.20 -15.63 2.85
N SER A 44 -2.98 -16.12 2.61
CA SER A 44 -2.60 -17.49 2.98
C SER A 44 -2.77 -17.72 4.48
N LEU A 45 -2.20 -16.82 5.29
CA LEU A 45 -2.26 -16.91 6.75
C LEU A 45 -3.69 -16.79 7.28
N LEU A 46 -4.52 -15.97 6.65
CA LEU A 46 -5.93 -15.88 6.99
C LEU A 46 -6.68 -17.20 6.74
N ILE A 47 -6.39 -17.88 5.62
CA ILE A 47 -6.97 -19.20 5.30
C ILE A 47 -6.47 -20.26 6.30
N GLU A 48 -5.21 -20.17 6.72
CA GLU A 48 -4.60 -21.04 7.74
C GLU A 48 -5.06 -20.71 9.17
N GLY A 49 -5.88 -19.68 9.37
CA GLY A 49 -6.38 -19.26 10.68
C GLY A 49 -5.37 -18.47 11.53
N GLN A 50 -4.21 -18.11 10.97
CA GLN A 50 -3.13 -17.39 11.64
C GLN A 50 -3.36 -15.87 11.67
N ARG A 51 -4.42 -15.43 12.34
CA ARG A 51 -4.86 -14.02 12.32
C ARG A 51 -3.86 -13.03 12.90
N GLU A 52 -3.05 -13.43 13.88
CA GLU A 52 -1.99 -12.57 14.43
C GLU A 52 -0.95 -12.23 13.36
N SER A 53 -0.48 -13.24 12.63
CA SER A 53 0.45 -13.08 11.50
C SER A 53 -0.14 -12.25 10.35
N VAL A 54 -1.47 -12.25 10.18
CA VAL A 54 -2.14 -11.33 9.23
C VAL A 54 -1.93 -9.88 9.66
N GLY A 55 -2.03 -9.58 10.95
CA GLY A 55 -1.76 -8.25 11.53
C GLY A 55 -0.35 -7.75 11.18
N ASP A 56 0.67 -8.59 11.32
CA ASP A 56 2.06 -8.25 10.98
C ASP A 56 2.22 -7.85 9.51
N HIS A 57 1.53 -8.56 8.60
CA HIS A 57 1.56 -8.22 7.18
C HIS A 57 0.77 -6.95 6.85
N LEU A 58 -0.32 -6.67 7.56
CA LEU A 58 -1.05 -5.41 7.44
C LEU A 58 -0.21 -4.23 7.92
N HIS A 59 0.54 -4.41 9.01
CA HIS A 59 1.50 -3.41 9.48
C HIS A 59 2.60 -3.13 8.44
N ALA A 60 3.15 -4.18 7.83
CA ALA A 60 4.13 -4.04 6.76
C ALA A 60 3.55 -3.34 5.52
N LEU A 61 2.30 -3.64 5.15
CA LEU A 61 1.57 -2.97 4.07
C LEU A 61 1.38 -1.48 4.36
N LYS A 62 0.94 -1.12 5.56
CA LYS A 62 0.83 0.27 6.01
C LYS A 62 2.13 1.04 5.76
N ASN A 63 3.25 0.50 6.21
CA ASN A 63 4.56 1.15 6.01
C ASN A 63 4.93 1.28 4.52
N ALA A 64 4.57 0.30 3.69
CA ALA A 64 4.76 0.40 2.25
C ALA A 64 3.92 1.53 1.62
N PHE A 65 2.66 1.68 2.02
CA PHE A 65 1.79 2.79 1.58
C PHE A 65 2.29 4.15 2.05
N LEU A 66 2.76 4.26 3.30
CA LEU A 66 3.38 5.48 3.82
C LEU A 66 4.62 5.88 3.02
N ASN A 67 5.48 4.92 2.64
CA ASN A 67 6.69 5.23 1.87
C ASN A 67 6.42 5.86 0.50
N VAL A 68 5.24 5.62 -0.08
CA VAL A 68 4.83 6.22 -1.35
C VAL A 68 3.85 7.37 -1.17
N GLY A 69 3.47 7.72 0.07
CA GLY A 69 2.55 8.82 0.35
C GLY A 69 1.06 8.50 0.24
N ALA A 70 0.69 7.24 0.10
CA ALA A 70 -0.71 6.83 0.02
C ALA A 70 -1.35 6.71 1.42
N LEU A 71 -1.68 7.85 2.03
CA LEU A 71 -2.12 7.92 3.42
C LEU A 71 -3.45 7.19 3.66
N ASP A 72 -4.43 7.35 2.77
CA ASP A 72 -5.73 6.67 2.91
C ASP A 72 -5.59 5.13 2.95
N ALA A 73 -4.73 4.58 2.08
CA ALA A 73 -4.46 3.14 2.06
C ALA A 73 -3.66 2.67 3.28
N ALA A 74 -2.81 3.53 3.84
CA ALA A 74 -2.11 3.25 5.09
C ALA A 74 -3.08 3.23 6.28
N ASP A 75 -4.04 4.15 6.32
CA ASP A 75 -5.09 4.20 7.34
C ASP A 75 -6.02 2.99 7.25
N ASP A 76 -6.41 2.57 6.04
CA ASP A 76 -7.17 1.34 5.82
C ASP A 76 -6.42 0.10 6.35
N CYS A 77 -5.10 0.04 6.14
CA CYS A 77 -4.27 -1.03 6.71
C CYS A 77 -4.28 -1.00 8.23
N GLN A 78 -4.14 0.19 8.83
CA GLN A 78 -4.14 0.37 10.28
C GLN A 78 -5.48 -0.01 10.91
N GLU A 79 -6.59 0.37 10.26
CA GLU A 79 -7.93 0.03 10.72
C GLU A 79 -8.16 -1.48 10.66
N LEU A 80 -7.75 -2.12 9.57
CA LEU A 80 -7.85 -3.57 9.41
C LEU A 80 -6.97 -4.32 10.41
N GLU A 81 -5.72 -3.87 10.63
CA GLU A 81 -4.79 -4.39 11.65
C GLU A 81 -5.46 -4.39 13.03
N ASN A 82 -6.08 -3.29 13.42
CA ASN A 82 -6.76 -3.14 14.71
C ASN A 82 -8.02 -4.01 14.88
N GLN A 83 -8.63 -4.44 13.77
CA GLN A 83 -9.90 -5.15 13.77
C GLN A 83 -9.78 -6.63 13.37
N VAL A 84 -8.60 -7.11 12.95
CA VAL A 84 -8.39 -8.47 12.42
C VAL A 84 -8.84 -9.58 13.38
N GLY A 85 -8.73 -9.35 14.70
CA GLY A 85 -9.20 -10.28 15.73
C GLY A 85 -10.73 -10.32 15.91
N ARG A 86 -11.46 -9.32 15.39
CA ARG A 86 -12.92 -9.13 15.59
C ARG A 86 -13.74 -9.41 14.33
N LEU A 87 -13.16 -9.23 13.16
CA LEU A 87 -13.83 -9.40 11.87
C LEU A 87 -13.97 -10.87 11.47
N SER A 88 -14.99 -11.21 10.70
CA SER A 88 -15.07 -12.50 10.04
C SER A 88 -14.01 -12.65 8.95
N THR A 89 -13.68 -13.88 8.58
CA THR A 89 -12.74 -14.17 7.48
C THR A 89 -13.18 -13.51 6.17
N GLY A 90 -14.49 -13.50 5.88
CA GLY A 90 -15.04 -12.85 4.69
C GLY A 90 -14.85 -11.34 4.68
N GLU A 91 -15.04 -10.67 5.83
CA GLU A 91 -14.80 -9.23 5.96
C GLU A 91 -13.32 -8.87 5.79
N ILE A 92 -12.41 -9.65 6.38
CA ILE A 92 -10.96 -9.44 6.23
C ILE A 92 -10.56 -9.62 4.76
N LEU A 93 -11.03 -10.67 4.09
CA LEU A 93 -10.77 -10.88 2.66
C LEU A 93 -11.31 -9.73 1.81
N SER A 94 -12.51 -9.25 2.11
CA SER A 94 -13.09 -8.11 1.39
C SER A 94 -12.25 -6.85 1.54
N ARG A 95 -11.70 -6.59 2.74
CA ARG A 95 -10.83 -5.44 2.98
C ARG A 95 -9.46 -5.59 2.32
N LEU A 96 -8.88 -6.80 2.32
CA LEU A 96 -7.65 -7.13 1.59
C LEU A 96 -7.82 -6.97 0.06
N ASN A 97 -9.00 -7.27 -0.50
CA ASN A 97 -9.31 -6.97 -1.89
C ASN A 97 -9.40 -5.46 -2.15
N GLY A 98 -9.97 -4.70 -1.22
CA GLY A 98 -9.99 -3.24 -1.28
C GLY A 98 -8.58 -2.64 -1.34
N LEU A 99 -7.69 -3.08 -0.45
CA LEU A 99 -6.28 -2.67 -0.43
C LEU A 99 -5.54 -3.04 -1.72
N GLU A 100 -5.85 -4.20 -2.31
CA GLU A 100 -5.32 -4.59 -3.62
C GLU A 100 -5.76 -3.62 -4.72
N CYS A 101 -7.05 -3.25 -4.78
CA CYS A 101 -7.55 -2.26 -5.72
C CYS A 101 -6.87 -0.90 -5.53
N SER A 102 -6.73 -0.41 -4.30
CA SER A 102 -6.02 0.84 -4.00
C SER A 102 -4.56 0.77 -4.43
N SER A 103 -3.89 -0.37 -4.22
CA SER A 103 -2.50 -0.55 -4.64
C SER A 103 -2.32 -0.44 -6.16
N VAL A 104 -3.26 -0.96 -6.95
CA VAL A 104 -3.24 -0.85 -8.41
C VAL A 104 -3.44 0.61 -8.85
N GLN A 105 -4.33 1.35 -8.18
CA GLN A 105 -4.54 2.78 -8.46
C GLN A 105 -3.26 3.58 -8.19
N ILE A 106 -2.65 3.38 -7.02
CA ILE A 106 -1.38 4.04 -6.65
C ILE A 106 -0.27 3.70 -7.64
N GLN A 107 -0.17 2.45 -8.08
CA GLN A 107 0.82 2.05 -9.09
C GLN A 107 0.62 2.77 -10.44
N ASN A 108 -0.63 2.98 -10.85
CA ASN A 108 -0.92 3.74 -12.06
C ASN A 108 -0.57 5.22 -11.88
N GLU A 109 -0.91 5.83 -10.75
CA GLU A 109 -0.54 7.23 -10.45
C GLU A 109 0.98 7.42 -10.41
N LEU A 110 1.72 6.52 -9.76
CA LEU A 110 3.19 6.53 -9.76
C LEU A 110 3.76 6.41 -11.18
N ARG A 111 3.17 5.56 -12.02
CA ARG A 111 3.56 5.42 -13.43
C ARG A 111 3.31 6.70 -14.22
N ASP A 112 2.16 7.33 -14.05
CA ASP A 112 1.80 8.58 -14.74
C ASP A 112 2.72 9.74 -14.31
N ILE A 113 3.11 9.81 -13.04
CA ILE A 113 4.10 10.78 -12.52
C ILE A 113 5.47 10.57 -13.19
N ILE A 114 5.89 9.32 -13.39
CA ILE A 114 7.17 8.99 -14.06
C ILE A 114 7.09 9.35 -15.55
N SER A 115 6.00 8.98 -16.23
CA SER A 115 5.81 9.20 -17.67
C SER A 115 5.63 10.67 -18.04
N SER A 116 4.93 11.47 -17.23
CA SER A 116 4.75 12.92 -17.46
C SER A 116 6.01 13.75 -17.27
N ARG A 117 7.07 13.15 -16.71
CA ARG A 117 8.36 13.80 -16.41
C ARG A 117 9.51 13.27 -17.27
N SER A 118 9.24 12.34 -18.18
CA SER A 118 10.17 11.77 -19.16
C SER A 118 10.02 12.47 -20.50
#